data_AF-J9DUJ6-F1
#
_entry.id   AF-J9DUJ6-F1
#
_cell.length_a   1.000
_cell.length_b   1.000
_cell.length_c   1.000
_cell.angle_alpha   90.00
_cell.angle_beta   90.00
_cell.angle_gamma   90.00
#
_symmetry.space_group_name_H-M   'P 1'
#
loop_
_entity.id
_entity.type
_entity.pdbx_description
1 polymer ?
#
loop_
_entity_poly.entity_id
_entity_poly.type
_entity_poly.pdbx_seq_one_letter_code
_entity_poly.pdbx_strand_id
1 'polypeptide(L)' 'VKLDQCIHPGDVILARVIGFGDNQHSYLLSIVEDELGVVSGIGDLGERMIPCSFGEVKSVITGIREPRKVAHIPDLNH' A
#
# COMPACT_ATOMS: atom_id res chain seq x y z
N VAL A 1 -2.10 2.20 15.16
CA VAL A 1 -1.99 1.70 13.77
C VAL A 1 -1.47 0.28 13.84
N LYS A 2 -2.19 -0.68 13.25
CA LYS A 2 -1.75 -2.08 13.20
C LYS A 2 -1.29 -2.43 11.78
N LEU A 3 -0.29 -3.30 11.64
CA LEU A 3 0.31 -3.61 10.35
C LEU A 3 -0.69 -4.25 9.37
N ASP A 4 -1.57 -5.10 9.88
CA ASP A 4 -2.68 -5.74 9.17
C ASP A 4 -3.71 -4.74 8.63
N GLN A 5 -3.71 -3.49 9.09
CA GLN A 5 -4.58 -2.44 8.55
C GLN A 5 -3.85 -1.56 7.53
N CYS A 6 -2.54 -1.73 7.40
CA CYS A 6 -1.71 -0.92 6.51
C CYS A 6 -1.42 -1.65 5.20
N ILE A 7 -1.04 -2.92 5.27
CA ILE A 7 -0.52 -3.70 4.15
C ILE A 7 -1.03 -5.13 4.21
N HIS A 8 -1.30 -5.72 3.06
CA HIS A 8 -1.69 -7.11 2.91
C HIS A 8 -0.82 -7.82 1.86
N PRO A 9 -0.71 -9.15 1.93
CA PRO A 9 -0.02 -9.92 0.89
C PRO A 9 -0.59 -9.63 -0.50
N GLY A 10 0.29 -9.43 -1.49
CA GLY A 10 -0.11 -9.07 -2.86
C GLY A 10 -0.23 -7.58 -3.12
N ASP A 11 -0.10 -6.73 -2.10
CA ASP A 11 -0.05 -5.28 -2.29
C ASP A 11 1.26 -4.85 -2.96
N VAL A 12 1.13 -3.93 -3.91
CA VAL A 12 2.23 -3.16 -4.47
C VAL A 12 2.35 -1.88 -3.65
N ILE A 13 3.53 -1.67 -3.05
CA ILE A 13 3.78 -0.61 -2.07
C ILE A 13 4.91 0.29 -2.56
N LEU A 14 4.65 1.59 -2.59
CA LEU A 14 5.68 2.62 -2.72
C LEU A 14 6.28 2.89 -1.34
N ALA A 15 7.56 2.61 -1.17
CA ALA A 15 8.28 2.76 0.09
C ALA A 15 9.66 3.37 -0.13
N ARG A 16 10.23 3.94 0.93
CA ARG A 16 11.58 4.50 0.93
C ARG A 16 12.54 3.59 1.67
N VAL A 17 13.70 3.32 1.08
CA VAL A 17 14.78 2.59 1.73
C VAL A 17 15.40 3.49 2.79
N ILE A 18 15.40 3.04 4.05
CA ILE A 18 16.00 3.76 5.18
C ILE A 18 17.24 3.04 5.74
N GLY A 19 17.55 1.84 5.24
CA GLY A 19 18.76 1.12 5.60
C GLY A 19 18.81 -0.29 5.03
N PHE A 20 19.81 -1.02 5.47
CA PHE A 20 19.99 -2.45 5.19
C PHE A 20 19.67 -3.23 6.46
N GLY A 21 18.98 -4.36 6.33
CA GLY A 21 18.76 -5.28 7.43
C GLY A 21 19.97 -6.18 7.68
N ASP A 22 19.84 -7.08 8.66
CA ASP A 22 20.92 -7.99 9.01
C ASP A 22 21.32 -8.88 7.83
N ASN A 23 22.63 -9.07 7.68
CA ASN A 23 23.27 -9.91 6.67
C ASN A 23 23.12 -9.45 5.21
N GLN A 24 22.85 -8.15 4.94
CA GLN A 24 22.82 -7.55 3.58
C GLN A 24 21.81 -8.16 2.58
N HIS A 25 21.00 -9.13 3.01
CA HIS A 25 19.99 -9.77 2.17
C HIS A 25 18.61 -9.11 2.26
N SER A 26 18.46 -8.07 3.08
CA SER A 26 17.19 -7.37 3.30
C SER A 26 17.38 -5.85 3.35
N TYR A 27 16.31 -5.13 3.00
CA TYR A 27 16.24 -3.68 3.10
C TYR A 27 15.27 -3.30 4.19
N LEU A 28 15.61 -2.26 4.95
CA LEU A 28 14.69 -1.63 5.87
C LEU A 28 13.93 -0.53 5.12
N LEU A 29 12.61 -0.65 5.09
CA LEU A 29 11.72 0.24 4.33
C LEU A 29 10.86 1.07 5.28
N SER A 30 10.53 2.30 4.87
CA SER A 30 9.59 3.18 5.54
C SER A 30 8.46 3.61 4.60
N ILE A 31 7.26 3.71 5.17
CA ILE A 31 6.01 4.18 4.53
C ILE A 31 5.31 5.25 5.39
N VAL A 32 6.06 5.96 6.24
CA VAL A 32 5.47 6.88 7.22
C VAL A 32 4.92 8.15 6.56
N GLU A 33 5.50 8.56 5.43
CA GLU A 33 5.06 9.70 4.64
C GLU A 33 3.67 9.47 4.00
N ASP A 34 2.95 10.55 3.76
CA ASP A 34 1.64 10.52 3.09
C ASP A 34 1.72 10.04 1.64
N GLU A 35 2.78 10.41 0.94
CA GLU A 35 3.05 10.00 -0.45
C GLU A 35 3.46 8.53 -0.58
N LEU A 36 3.76 7.85 0.55
CA LEU A 36 4.20 6.46 0.60
C LEU A 36 3.09 5.54 1.14
N GLY A 37 3.05 4.32 0.64
CA GLY A 37 2.00 3.36 0.95
C GLY A 37 1.60 2.48 -0.24
N VAL A 38 0.46 1.81 -0.10
CA VAL A 38 -0.15 0.93 -1.09
C VAL A 38 -0.62 1.75 -2.30
N VAL A 39 -0.19 1.35 -3.49
CA VAL A 39 -0.60 1.95 -4.78
C VAL A 39 -1.62 1.09 -5.52
N SER A 40 -1.57 -0.23 -5.32
CA SER A 40 -2.52 -1.19 -5.87
C SER A 40 -2.48 -2.45 -5.01
N GLY A 41 -3.63 -3.10 -4.83
CA GLY A 41 -3.72 -4.36 -4.08
C GLY A 41 -4.48 -5.44 -4.84
N ILE A 42 -4.46 -6.65 -4.28
CA ILE A 42 -5.28 -7.79 -4.70
C ILE A 42 -6.17 -8.18 -3.53
N GLY A 43 -7.47 -8.34 -3.79
CA GLY A 43 -8.47 -8.75 -2.81
C GLY A 43 -8.51 -10.27 -2.64
N ASP A 44 -9.29 -10.74 -1.67
CA ASP A 44 -9.39 -12.16 -1.33
C ASP A 44 -9.89 -13.05 -2.49
N LEU A 45 -10.62 -12.48 -3.45
CA LEU A 45 -11.12 -13.20 -4.63
C LEU A 45 -10.17 -13.09 -5.83
N GLY A 46 -8.95 -12.56 -5.63
CA GLY A 46 -7.96 -12.34 -6.68
C GLY A 46 -8.26 -11.12 -7.55
N GLU A 47 -9.21 -10.28 -7.16
CA GLU A 47 -9.59 -9.09 -7.89
C GLU A 47 -8.69 -7.89 -7.57
N ARG A 48 -8.68 -6.90 -8.45
CA ARG A 48 -7.91 -5.68 -8.21
C ARG A 48 -8.60 -4.79 -7.17
N MET A 49 -7.81 -4.34 -6.19
CA MET A 49 -8.22 -3.31 -5.24
C MET A 49 -7.60 -1.98 -5.66
N ILE A 50 -8.44 -0.95 -5.77
CA ILE A 50 -8.01 0.40 -6.16
C ILE A 50 -8.11 1.37 -4.97
N PRO A 51 -7.18 2.32 -4.83
CA PRO A 51 -7.30 3.41 -3.87
C PRO A 51 -8.64 4.14 -4.01
N CYS A 52 -9.34 4.35 -2.90
CA CYS A 52 -10.61 5.09 -2.90
C CYS A 52 -10.67 6.24 -1.89
N SER A 53 -9.89 6.17 -0.82
CA SER A 53 -9.76 7.23 0.18
C SER A 53 -8.40 7.18 0.89
N PHE A 54 -8.13 8.16 1.74
CA PHE A 54 -6.92 8.24 2.57
C PHE A 54 -6.97 7.17 3.67
N GLY A 55 -6.67 5.92 3.32
CA GLY A 55 -6.71 4.80 4.24
C GLY A 55 -7.54 3.58 3.79
N GLU A 56 -8.19 3.64 2.62
CA GLU A 56 -9.01 2.53 2.14
C GLU A 56 -8.78 2.24 0.66
N VAL A 57 -8.77 0.95 0.34
CA VAL A 57 -8.88 0.44 -1.02
C VAL A 57 -10.26 -0.16 -1.23
N LYS A 58 -10.72 -0.16 -2.48
CA LYS A 58 -12.02 -0.70 -2.87
C LYS A 58 -11.85 -1.77 -3.94
N SER A 59 -12.55 -2.88 -3.77
CA SER A 59 -12.66 -3.92 -4.79
C SER A 59 -13.39 -3.40 -6.03
N VAL A 60 -12.81 -3.64 -7.20
CA VAL A 60 -13.45 -3.27 -8.48
C VAL A 60 -14.64 -4.18 -8.82
N ILE A 61 -14.74 -5.37 -8.21
CA ILE A 61 -15.80 -6.35 -8.49
C ILE A 61 -16.88 -6.28 -7.42
N THR A 62 -16.51 -6.44 -6.15
CA THR A 62 -17.50 -6.54 -5.05
C THR A 62 -17.89 -5.17 -4.49
N GLY A 63 -17.05 -4.16 -4.73
CA GLY A 63 -17.21 -2.83 -4.14
C GLY A 63 -16.92 -2.75 -2.65
N ILE A 64 -16.47 -3.85 -2.02
CA ILE A 64 -16.06 -3.90 -0.61
C ILE A 64 -14.86 -2.99 -0.41
N ARG A 65 -14.84 -2.30 0.73
CA ARG A 65 -13.73 -1.44 1.16
C ARG A 65 -12.94 -2.11 2.26
N GLU A 66 -11.64 -1.98 2.18
CA GLU A 66 -10.72 -2.54 3.15
C GLU A 66 -9.68 -1.50 3.58
N PRO A 67 -9.27 -1.51 4.86
CA PRO A 67 -8.25 -0.61 5.34
C PRO A 67 -6.87 -0.95 4.73
N ARG A 68 -6.18 0.08 4.23
CA ARG A 68 -4.78 0.05 3.76
C ARG A 68 -4.12 1.42 3.97
N LYS A 69 -2.81 1.49 4.22
CA LYS A 69 -2.05 2.75 4.17
C LYS A 69 -1.85 3.11 2.71
N VAL A 70 -2.79 3.83 2.12
CA VAL A 70 -2.74 4.23 0.70
C VAL A 70 -1.72 5.35 0.51
N ALA A 71 -0.94 5.27 -0.58
CA ALA A 71 -0.03 6.32 -1.01
C ALA A 71 -0.81 7.47 -1.67
N HIS A 72 -0.61 8.70 -1.20
CA HIS A 72 -1.15 9.89 -1.84
C HIS A 72 -0.19 10.39 -2.91
N ILE A 73 -0.35 9.90 -4.14
CA ILE A 73 0.47 10.33 -5.27
C ILE A 73 -0.19 11.59 -5.85
N PRO A 74 0.45 12.77 -5.78
CA PRO A 74 -0.06 13.96 -6.45
C PRO A 74 -0.10 13.71 -7.96
N ASP A 75 -1.15 14.16 -8.65
CA ASP A 75 -1.23 14.03 -10.10
C ASP A 75 -0.07 14.81 -10.76
N LEU A 76 0.92 14.09 -11.28
CA LEU A 76 2.07 14.66 -12.00
C LEU A 76 1.73 15.08 -13.45
N ASN A 77 0.48 14.97 -13.88
CA ASN A 77 0.03 15.29 -15.24
C ASN A 77 -0.45 16.75 -15.39
N HIS A 78 0.36 17.73 -14.96
CA HIS A 78 0.12 19.16 -15.21
C HIS A 78 1.17 19.75 -16.14
#